data_AF-A0A3M2TD27-F1
#
_entry.id   AF-A0A3M2TD27-F1
#
_cell.length_a   1.000
_cell.length_b   1.000
_cell.length_c   1.000
_cell.angle_alpha   90.00
_cell.angle_beta   90.00
_cell.angle_gamma   90.00
#
_symmetry.space_group_name_H-M   'P 1'
#
loop_
_entity.id
_entity.type
_entity.pdbx_description
1 polymer ?
#
loop_
_entity_poly.entity_id
_entity_poly.type
_entity_poly.pdbx_seq_one_letter_code
_entity_poly.pdbx_strand_id
1 'polypeptide(L)'
;MQGRQHPFIVPPRQYFHCDRCPRYFKTPDALDAHRQNTKKHDVETSPYLIFNGTEYVCTLCDRGFNSKQALYLHCASTSRHVWCARCERVFVTAAALDTHIAQSAKHNACNECLGARPDFEEPGDLVAHMAAEHFYCAGCDVFLGSDAELLVHDRYYHFICDICREYFSKDTDLRAHRQTHQPRNMPCIGCERTFRSFSAVLVHIESGMCKGGLSAAWLNDTAYQYPLRVDYTAVEETGEWRYKCPGCLAEFHNLACMYQHVERVPACSHHASPTGCLDLLRVHMASSVC
;
A
#
# COMPACT_ATOMS: atom_id res chain seq x y z
N MET A 1 39.55 57.21 23.33
CA MET A 1 39.67 58.40 22.46
C MET A 1 40.71 58.10 21.39
N GLN A 2 40.35 58.43 20.15
CA GLN A 2 41.14 58.36 18.92
C GLN A 2 41.23 56.98 18.26
N GLY A 3 40.15 56.67 17.54
CA GLY A 3 40.14 55.67 16.49
C GLY A 3 41.04 56.07 15.34
N ARG A 4 41.62 55.05 14.69
CA ARG A 4 42.19 55.18 13.36
C ARG A 4 41.26 54.44 12.41
N GLN A 5 40.47 55.22 11.68
CA GLN A 5 39.80 54.74 10.49
C GLN A 5 40.88 54.31 9.49
N HIS A 6 40.75 53.09 8.98
CA HIS A 6 41.50 52.61 7.83
C HIS A 6 40.52 52.09 6.78
N PRO A 7 40.89 52.22 5.50
CA PRO A 7 39.98 52.65 4.45
C PRO A 7 39.32 51.46 3.76
N PHE A 8 38.05 51.62 3.36
CA PHE A 8 37.49 50.83 2.26
C PHE A 8 38.25 51.17 0.98
N ILE A 9 39.26 50.35 0.66
CA ILE A 9 39.90 50.38 -0.65
C ILE A 9 38.93 49.68 -1.60
N VAL A 10 38.16 50.49 -2.34
CA VAL A 10 37.44 50.04 -3.53
C VAL A 10 38.34 50.37 -4.73
N PRO A 11 38.93 49.39 -5.45
CA PRO A 11 39.42 49.62 -6.79
C PRO A 11 38.38 49.16 -7.84
N PRO A 12 38.45 49.72 -9.06
CA PRO A 12 37.35 49.76 -10.00
C PRO A 12 37.37 48.60 -11.01
N ARG A 13 36.21 48.40 -11.66
CA ARG A 13 35.83 47.46 -12.75
C ARG A 13 34.92 46.34 -12.26
N GLN A 14 33.80 46.13 -12.98
CA GLN A 14 32.75 45.15 -12.70
C GLN A 14 33.34 43.77 -12.41
N TYR A 15 33.46 43.42 -11.13
CA TYR A 15 33.65 42.05 -10.69
C TYR A 15 32.28 41.50 -10.30
N PHE A 16 32.03 40.24 -10.63
CA PHE A 16 30.81 39.52 -10.28
C PHE A 16 31.09 38.71 -9.01
N HIS A 17 30.34 39.00 -7.95
CA HIS A 17 30.46 38.33 -6.66
C HIS A 17 29.60 37.06 -6.65
N CYS A 18 30.15 35.96 -6.14
CA CYS A 18 29.35 34.77 -5.89
C CYS A 18 28.49 35.00 -4.65
N ASP A 19 27.17 34.94 -4.81
CA ASP A 19 26.19 35.02 -3.72
C ASP A 19 26.34 33.92 -2.64
N ARG A 20 27.22 32.93 -2.88
CA ARG A 20 27.41 31.75 -2.03
C ARG A 20 28.82 31.63 -1.44
N CYS A 21 29.77 32.51 -1.78
CA CYS A 21 31.11 32.56 -1.19
C CYS A 21 31.81 33.91 -1.45
N PRO A 22 32.83 34.30 -0.66
CA PRO A 22 33.48 35.62 -0.79
C PRO A 22 34.42 35.77 -2.01
N ARG A 23 34.20 34.98 -3.09
CA ARG A 23 35.00 35.05 -4.33
C ARG A 23 34.39 36.02 -5.34
N TYR A 24 35.28 36.73 -6.03
CA TYR A 24 34.98 37.69 -7.08
C TYR A 24 35.55 37.21 -8.42
N PHE A 25 34.77 37.38 -9.48
CA PHE A 25 35.09 36.88 -10.82
C PHE A 25 35.12 38.02 -11.83
N LYS A 26 36.02 37.91 -12.81
CA LYS A 26 36.23 38.94 -13.84
C LYS A 26 35.14 38.96 -14.92
N THR A 27 34.38 37.88 -15.09
CA THR A 27 33.33 37.73 -16.11
C THR A 27 32.13 36.94 -15.57
N PRO A 28 30.90 37.16 -16.10
CA PRO A 28 29.71 36.36 -15.75
C PRO A 28 29.87 34.87 -16.07
N ASP A 29 30.44 34.53 -17.23
CA ASP A 29 30.65 33.12 -17.61
C ASP A 29 31.61 32.39 -16.65
N ALA A 30 32.59 33.10 -16.07
CA ALA A 30 33.47 32.52 -15.06
C ALA A 30 32.75 32.33 -13.72
N LEU A 31 31.79 33.20 -13.38
CA LEU A 31 30.91 33.02 -12.22
C LEU A 31 29.91 31.87 -12.45
N ASP A 32 29.35 31.73 -13.66
CA ASP A 32 28.42 30.67 -13.99
C ASP A 32 29.11 29.31 -14.14
N ALA A 33 30.31 29.26 -14.72
CA ALA A 33 31.17 28.08 -14.68
C ALA A 33 31.59 27.72 -13.24
N HIS A 34 31.85 28.71 -12.38
CA HIS A 34 32.10 28.49 -10.94
C HIS A 34 30.87 27.95 -10.20
N ARG A 35 29.67 28.44 -10.54
CA ARG A 35 28.38 27.96 -10.02
C ARG A 35 28.05 26.55 -10.50
N GLN A 36 28.47 26.20 -11.72
CA GLN A 36 28.24 24.89 -12.34
C GLN A 36 29.33 23.86 -11.98
N ASN A 37 30.54 24.31 -11.61
CA ASN A 37 31.70 23.46 -11.30
C ASN A 37 32.18 23.68 -9.86
N THR A 38 31.30 23.39 -8.91
CA THR A 38 31.45 23.62 -7.45
C THR A 38 32.38 22.64 -6.73
N LYS A 39 33.29 21.96 -7.42
CA LYS A 39 34.26 21.02 -6.82
C LYS A 39 35.37 21.66 -5.97
N LYS A 40 35.24 22.95 -5.62
CA LYS A 40 36.12 23.68 -4.67
C LYS A 40 35.35 24.27 -3.48
N HIS A 41 34.08 23.89 -3.28
CA HIS A 41 33.26 24.22 -2.10
C HIS A 41 33.19 23.03 -1.12
N ASP A 42 34.35 22.49 -0.72
CA ASP A 42 34.39 21.26 0.10
C ASP A 42 34.31 21.54 1.61
N VAL A 43 33.06 21.63 2.10
CA VAL A 43 32.49 20.87 3.24
C VAL A 43 31.05 20.54 2.79
N GLU A 44 30.93 19.65 1.80
CA GLU A 44 30.03 19.81 0.64
C GLU A 44 28.50 19.80 0.87
N THR A 45 27.91 20.94 1.26
CA THR A 45 26.62 21.50 0.74
C THR A 45 25.94 22.45 1.74
N SER A 46 26.53 22.72 2.90
CA SER A 46 26.05 23.80 3.76
C SER A 46 26.78 25.11 3.43
N PRO A 47 26.08 26.19 3.03
CA PRO A 47 26.71 27.47 2.71
C PRO A 47 27.40 28.12 3.92
N TYR A 48 27.18 27.56 5.11
CA TYR A 48 27.70 28.09 6.38
C TYR A 48 28.91 27.32 6.93
N LEU A 49 29.33 26.26 6.25
CA LEU A 49 30.46 25.43 6.66
C LEU A 49 31.52 25.49 5.56
N ILE A 50 32.71 25.99 5.87
CA ILE A 50 33.77 26.20 4.89
C ILE A 50 35.12 25.69 5.41
N PHE A 51 36.02 25.31 4.49
CA PHE A 51 37.44 25.13 4.79
C PHE A 51 38.20 26.32 4.20
N ASN A 52 38.86 27.11 5.04
CA ASN A 52 39.57 28.32 4.60
C ASN A 52 41.02 28.07 4.13
N GLY A 53 41.47 26.82 4.14
CA GLY A 53 42.83 26.41 3.79
C GLY A 53 43.66 25.98 5.00
N THR A 54 43.28 26.37 6.22
CA THR A 54 43.97 26.00 7.47
C THR A 54 43.06 25.32 8.48
N GLU A 55 41.78 25.69 8.51
CA GLU A 55 40.80 25.19 9.48
C GLU A 55 39.40 25.08 8.85
N TYR A 56 38.56 24.29 9.50
CA TYR A 56 37.14 24.16 9.21
C TYR A 56 36.36 25.20 10.01
N VAL A 57 35.57 26.04 9.35
CA VAL A 57 34.93 27.20 9.98
C VAL A 57 33.41 27.10 9.89
N CYS A 58 32.73 27.32 11.02
CA CYS A 58 31.31 27.61 11.08
C CYS A 58 31.09 29.12 10.93
N THR A 59 30.53 29.58 9.82
CA THR A 59 30.34 31.02 9.56
C THR A 59 29.10 31.62 10.25
N LEU A 60 28.25 30.80 10.89
CA LEU A 60 27.15 31.30 11.71
C LEU A 60 27.59 31.79 13.09
N CYS A 61 28.77 31.36 13.55
CA CYS A 61 29.29 31.73 14.87
C CYS A 61 30.79 31.99 14.90
N ASP A 62 31.41 32.09 13.71
CA ASP A 62 32.82 32.39 13.47
C ASP A 62 33.79 31.53 14.28
N ARG A 63 33.48 30.24 14.40
CA ARG A 63 34.34 29.27 15.11
C ARG A 63 35.10 28.37 14.14
N GLY A 64 36.41 28.26 14.37
CA GLY A 64 37.33 27.39 13.66
C GLY A 64 37.60 26.07 14.37
N PHE A 65 37.86 25.02 13.59
CA PHE A 65 38.09 23.66 14.04
C PHE A 65 39.21 23.02 13.22
N ASN A 66 40.05 22.21 13.89
CA ASN A 66 41.18 21.52 13.25
C ASN A 66 40.77 20.31 12.39
N SER A 67 39.50 19.91 12.42
CA SER A 67 38.98 18.78 11.64
C SER A 67 37.50 18.97 11.29
N LYS A 68 37.07 18.38 10.17
CA LYS A 68 35.67 18.36 9.72
C LYS A 68 34.73 17.76 10.78
N GLN A 69 35.16 16.67 11.42
CA GLN A 69 34.38 15.98 12.45
C GLN A 69 34.14 16.88 13.66
N ALA A 70 35.15 17.64 14.10
CA ALA A 70 34.99 18.57 15.22
C ALA A 70 34.00 19.70 14.88
N LEU A 71 34.00 20.20 13.64
CA LEU A 71 33.01 21.16 13.15
C LEU A 71 31.59 20.56 13.16
N TYR A 72 31.42 19.33 12.69
CA TYR A 72 30.10 18.66 12.66
C TYR A 72 29.57 18.38 14.07
N LEU A 73 30.41 17.89 14.97
CA LEU A 73 30.05 17.69 16.38
C LEU A 73 29.67 19.01 17.06
N HIS A 74 30.38 20.10 16.74
CA HIS A 74 29.98 21.43 17.20
C HIS A 74 28.57 21.79 16.70
N CYS A 75 28.28 21.58 15.41
CA CYS A 75 26.96 21.88 14.84
C CYS A 75 25.84 21.03 15.42
N ALA A 76 26.09 19.75 15.70
CA ALA A 76 25.10 18.86 16.30
C ALA A 76 24.80 19.18 17.78
N SER A 77 25.74 19.80 18.50
CA SER A 77 25.65 19.98 19.97
C SER A 77 25.33 21.41 20.42
N THR A 78 25.47 22.39 19.54
CA THR A 78 25.29 23.81 19.89
C THR A 78 23.83 24.26 19.80
N SER A 79 23.41 25.16 20.68
CA SER A 79 22.09 25.80 20.63
C SER A 79 22.03 27.05 19.76
N ARG A 80 23.16 27.45 19.15
CA ARG A 80 23.26 28.69 18.36
C ARG A 80 22.68 28.59 16.95
N HIS A 81 22.51 27.38 16.44
CA HIS A 81 21.99 27.09 15.11
C HIS A 81 21.38 25.69 15.11
N VAL A 82 20.69 25.34 14.01
CA VAL A 82 19.90 24.10 13.92
C VAL A 82 20.58 23.13 12.97
N TRP A 83 20.63 21.86 13.33
CA TRP A 83 21.37 20.81 12.62
C TRP A 83 20.46 19.72 12.06
N CYS A 84 20.59 19.43 10.77
CA CYS A 84 20.02 18.22 10.17
C CYS A 84 21.06 17.10 10.25
N ALA A 85 20.79 16.08 11.07
CA ALA A 85 21.70 14.94 11.22
C ALA A 85 21.80 14.11 9.93
N ARG A 86 20.67 13.83 9.26
CA ARG A 86 20.64 12.97 8.07
C ARG A 86 21.36 13.59 6.87
N CYS A 87 21.26 14.90 6.71
CA CYS A 87 21.90 15.62 5.61
C CYS A 87 23.24 16.26 5.99
N GLU A 88 23.64 16.19 7.26
CA GLU A 88 24.83 16.85 7.81
C GLU A 88 24.91 18.35 7.44
N ARG A 89 23.78 19.06 7.57
CA ARG A 89 23.66 20.47 7.19
C ARG A 89 23.20 21.33 8.36
N VAL A 90 23.82 22.49 8.49
CA VAL A 90 23.39 23.53 9.43
C VAL A 90 22.42 24.52 8.77
N PHE A 91 21.45 24.97 9.57
CA PHE A 91 20.41 25.93 9.24
C PHE A 91 20.38 27.05 10.28
N VAL A 92 20.03 28.26 9.84
CA VAL A 92 19.96 29.44 10.72
C VAL A 92 18.77 29.36 11.68
N THR A 93 17.67 28.77 11.23
CA THR A 93 16.40 28.71 11.99
C THR A 93 15.76 27.33 11.88
N ALA A 94 14.90 27.00 12.85
CA ALA A 94 14.11 25.77 12.82
C ALA A 94 13.20 25.71 11.59
N ALA A 95 12.54 26.82 11.24
CA ALA A 95 11.69 26.88 10.05
C ALA A 95 12.45 26.59 8.73
N ALA A 96 13.73 26.98 8.64
CA ALA A 96 14.56 26.65 7.49
C ALA A 96 14.92 25.16 7.43
N LEU A 97 15.14 24.52 8.59
CA LEU A 97 15.29 23.08 8.69
C LEU A 97 13.98 22.36 8.30
N ASP A 98 12.83 22.80 8.80
CA ASP A 98 11.54 22.19 8.51
C ASP A 98 11.20 22.24 7.01
N THR A 99 11.48 23.37 6.37
CA THR A 99 11.32 23.53 4.92
C THR A 99 12.27 22.59 4.15
N HIS A 100 13.52 22.46 4.62
CA HIS A 100 14.47 21.52 4.03
C HIS A 100 13.99 20.08 4.13
N ILE A 101 13.54 19.64 5.31
CA ILE A 101 13.03 18.28 5.53
C ILE A 101 11.82 18.02 4.62
N ALA A 102 10.87 18.97 4.56
CA ALA A 102 9.66 18.83 3.76
C ALA A 102 9.89 18.71 2.25
N GLN A 103 11.01 19.24 1.74
CA GLN A 103 11.32 19.31 0.30
C GLN A 103 12.46 18.40 -0.14
N SER A 104 13.11 17.69 0.79
CA SER A 104 14.29 16.91 0.48
C SER A 104 13.94 15.46 0.17
N ALA A 105 14.40 14.96 -0.99
CA ALA A 105 14.31 13.54 -1.33
C ALA A 105 15.16 12.62 -0.43
N LYS A 106 16.00 13.17 0.46
CA LYS A 106 16.74 12.40 1.48
C LYS A 106 15.91 12.17 2.75
N HIS A 107 14.76 12.84 2.87
CA HIS A 107 13.88 12.75 4.02
C HIS A 107 12.58 12.05 3.63
N ASN A 108 12.08 11.20 4.53
CA ASN A 108 10.80 10.53 4.37
C ASN A 108 9.84 11.18 5.37
N ALA A 109 9.61 12.48 5.18
CA ALA A 109 8.85 13.27 6.13
C ALA A 109 7.36 13.28 5.78
N CYS A 110 6.51 13.10 6.79
CA CYS A 110 5.09 13.32 6.62
C CYS A 110 4.77 14.82 6.76
N ASN A 111 4.27 15.42 5.67
CA ASN A 111 3.90 16.83 5.63
C ASN A 111 2.42 17.09 6.00
N GLU A 112 1.61 16.04 6.10
CA GLU A 112 0.15 16.13 6.40
C GLU A 112 -0.16 16.12 7.91
N CYS A 113 0.80 15.74 8.77
CA CYS A 113 0.62 15.82 10.21
C CYS A 113 0.50 17.28 10.68
N LEU A 114 -0.57 17.59 11.41
CA LEU A 114 -0.82 18.92 12.01
C LEU A 114 0.09 19.27 13.21
N GLY A 115 1.06 18.41 13.55
CA GLY A 115 1.94 18.55 14.71
C GLY A 115 3.39 18.20 14.38
N ALA A 116 3.98 17.30 15.16
CA ALA A 116 5.30 16.77 14.84
C ALA A 116 5.25 16.12 13.45
N ARG A 117 6.20 16.50 12.59
CA ARG A 117 6.38 15.89 11.27
C ARG A 117 7.34 14.71 11.42
N PRO A 118 6.85 13.47 11.54
CA PRO A 118 7.73 12.33 11.62
C PRO A 118 8.55 12.23 10.34
N ASP A 119 9.85 11.96 10.49
CA ASP A 119 10.78 11.72 9.40
C ASP A 119 11.31 10.30 9.53
N PHE A 120 10.79 9.42 8.68
CA PHE A 120 11.07 7.98 8.76
C PHE A 120 12.42 7.64 8.14
N GLU A 121 13.05 6.57 8.62
CA GLU A 121 14.32 6.09 8.05
C GLU A 121 14.10 5.50 6.65
N GLU A 122 13.07 4.68 6.49
CA GLU A 122 12.74 4.01 5.24
C GLU A 122 11.50 4.63 4.55
N PRO A 123 11.46 4.69 3.20
CA PRO A 123 10.30 5.19 2.47
C PRO A 123 9.02 4.39 2.74
N GLY A 124 9.15 3.08 2.96
CA GLY A 124 8.01 2.20 3.25
C GLY A 124 7.30 2.54 4.56
N ASP A 125 8.04 3.02 5.56
CA ASP A 125 7.46 3.42 6.85
C ASP A 125 6.64 4.70 6.73
N LEU A 126 7.05 5.64 5.86
CA LEU A 126 6.26 6.82 5.55
C LEU A 126 4.93 6.44 4.89
N VAL A 127 4.96 5.52 3.91
CA VAL A 127 3.76 5.04 3.22
C VAL A 127 2.82 4.34 4.21
N ALA A 128 3.36 3.49 5.09
CA ALA A 128 2.58 2.82 6.13
C ALA A 128 1.95 3.82 7.12
N HIS A 129 2.72 4.81 7.56
CA HIS A 129 2.20 5.91 8.39
C HIS A 129 1.10 6.68 7.68
N MET A 130 1.28 7.00 6.40
CA MET A 130 0.27 7.73 5.62
C MET A 130 -1.04 6.96 5.55
N ALA A 131 -0.99 5.65 5.27
CA ALA A 131 -2.18 4.81 5.22
C ALA A 131 -2.86 4.61 6.58
N ALA A 132 -2.11 4.69 7.69
CA ALA A 132 -2.63 4.46 9.04
C ALA A 132 -3.22 5.73 9.68
N GLU A 133 -2.59 6.88 9.46
CA GLU A 133 -2.89 8.12 10.20
C GLU A 133 -3.59 9.18 9.33
N HIS A 134 -3.62 9.00 8.01
CA HIS A 134 -4.26 9.91 7.06
C HIS A 134 -5.23 9.18 6.15
N PHE A 135 -6.09 9.94 5.46
CA PHE A 135 -6.96 9.39 4.42
C PHE A 135 -6.18 9.24 3.11
N TYR A 136 -5.19 8.34 3.11
CA TYR A 136 -4.24 8.17 2.03
C TYR A 136 -4.46 6.87 1.25
N CYS A 137 -4.44 6.97 -0.07
CA CYS A 137 -4.43 5.82 -0.96
C CYS A 137 -3.02 5.59 -1.52
N ALA A 138 -2.34 4.54 -1.03
CA ALA A 138 -0.99 4.17 -1.48
C ALA A 138 -0.91 3.71 -2.94
N GLY A 139 -2.01 3.14 -3.48
CA GLY A 139 -2.05 2.67 -4.87
C GLY A 139 -2.11 3.81 -5.89
N CYS A 140 -2.63 4.97 -5.49
CA CYS A 140 -2.80 6.14 -6.35
C CYS A 140 -1.93 7.33 -5.94
N ASP A 141 -1.28 7.26 -4.77
CA ASP A 141 -0.50 8.33 -4.14
C ASP A 141 -1.31 9.63 -3.95
N VAL A 142 -2.52 9.50 -3.38
CA VAL A 142 -3.43 10.63 -3.16
C VAL A 142 -3.97 10.68 -1.74
N PHE A 143 -4.16 11.90 -1.23
CA PHE A 143 -4.86 12.18 0.02
C PHE A 143 -6.30 12.62 -0.27
N LEU A 144 -7.23 12.13 0.55
CA LEU A 144 -8.65 12.43 0.49
C LEU A 144 -9.06 13.25 1.72
N GLY A 145 -10.21 13.92 1.66
CA GLY A 145 -10.67 14.78 2.76
C GLY A 145 -11.29 14.02 3.93
N SER A 146 -11.67 12.76 3.73
CA SER A 146 -12.30 11.92 4.77
C SER A 146 -12.18 10.42 4.49
N ASP A 147 -12.42 9.58 5.51
CA ASP A 147 -12.52 8.11 5.34
C ASP A 147 -13.63 7.71 4.36
N ALA A 148 -14.74 8.46 4.35
CA ALA A 148 -15.84 8.20 3.43
C ALA A 148 -15.43 8.44 1.98
N GLU A 149 -14.67 9.50 1.72
CA GLU A 149 -14.13 9.79 0.39
C GLU A 149 -13.07 8.76 -0.03
N LEU A 150 -12.18 8.36 0.88
CA LEU A 150 -11.20 7.29 0.64
C LEU A 150 -11.89 5.96 0.30
N LEU A 151 -12.94 5.58 1.03
CA LEU A 151 -13.71 4.38 0.71
C LEU A 151 -14.34 4.43 -0.69
N VAL A 152 -14.90 5.58 -1.08
CA VAL A 152 -15.50 5.76 -2.40
C VAL A 152 -14.42 5.69 -3.49
N HIS A 153 -13.27 6.32 -3.26
CA HIS A 153 -12.11 6.24 -4.13
C HIS A 153 -11.65 4.78 -4.30
N ASP A 154 -11.41 4.07 -3.20
CA ASP A 154 -10.92 2.70 -3.22
C ASP A 154 -11.89 1.74 -3.90
N ARG A 155 -13.21 1.94 -3.76
CA ARG A 155 -14.21 1.14 -4.47
C ARG A 155 -14.19 1.32 -5.98
N TYR A 156 -13.75 2.47 -6.45
CA TYR A 156 -13.73 2.80 -7.88
C TYR A 156 -12.41 2.40 -8.54
N TYR A 157 -11.29 2.63 -7.85
CA TYR A 157 -9.95 2.42 -8.41
C TYR A 157 -9.27 1.12 -7.96
N HIS A 158 -9.76 0.48 -6.89
CA HIS A 158 -9.15 -0.71 -6.30
C HIS A 158 -10.20 -1.81 -6.03
N PHE A 159 -9.71 -3.01 -5.67
CA PHE A 159 -10.58 -4.11 -5.25
C PHE A 159 -10.57 -4.22 -3.73
N ILE A 160 -11.31 -3.36 -3.04
CA ILE A 160 -11.40 -3.35 -1.57
C ILE A 160 -12.69 -4.03 -1.06
N CYS A 161 -12.58 -4.76 0.04
CA CYS A 161 -13.75 -5.24 0.79
C CYS A 161 -14.32 -4.11 1.66
N ASP A 162 -15.60 -3.80 1.53
CA ASP A 162 -16.25 -2.74 2.31
C ASP A 162 -16.54 -3.12 3.76
N ILE A 163 -16.50 -4.41 4.08
CA ILE A 163 -16.76 -4.93 5.42
C ILE A 163 -15.48 -4.94 6.27
N CYS A 164 -14.37 -5.44 5.72
CA CYS A 164 -13.10 -5.58 6.45
C CYS A 164 -11.97 -4.66 5.95
N ARG A 165 -12.21 -3.89 4.89
CA ARG A 165 -11.24 -2.97 4.25
C ARG A 165 -9.97 -3.66 3.72
N GLU A 166 -10.02 -4.96 3.47
CA GLU A 166 -8.91 -5.70 2.86
C GLU A 166 -8.85 -5.43 1.33
N TYR A 167 -7.63 -5.22 0.80
CA TYR A 167 -7.37 -5.02 -0.63
C TYR A 167 -7.06 -6.34 -1.34
N PHE A 168 -7.54 -6.45 -2.58
CA PHE A 168 -7.32 -7.60 -3.45
C PHE A 168 -6.67 -7.18 -4.75
N SER A 169 -5.91 -8.09 -5.36
CA SER A 169 -5.27 -7.84 -6.65
C SER A 169 -6.23 -7.93 -7.84
N LYS A 170 -7.35 -8.64 -7.68
CA LYS A 170 -8.35 -8.91 -8.73
C LYS A 170 -9.76 -8.86 -8.17
N ASP A 171 -10.72 -8.42 -8.99
CA ASP A 171 -12.16 -8.47 -8.67
C ASP A 171 -12.65 -9.89 -8.35
N THR A 172 -12.12 -10.92 -9.02
CA THR A 172 -12.49 -12.31 -8.73
C THR A 172 -12.14 -12.72 -7.31
N ASP A 173 -11.01 -12.24 -6.79
CA ASP A 173 -10.54 -12.56 -5.44
C ASP A 173 -11.39 -11.83 -4.40
N LEU A 174 -11.69 -10.55 -4.63
CA LEU A 174 -12.61 -9.78 -3.80
C LEU A 174 -14.01 -10.43 -3.73
N ARG A 175 -14.56 -10.85 -4.87
CA ARG A 175 -15.87 -11.52 -4.93
C ARG A 175 -15.86 -12.83 -4.14
N ALA A 176 -14.79 -13.61 -4.25
CA ALA A 176 -14.63 -14.83 -3.48
C ALA A 176 -14.49 -14.55 -1.98
N HIS A 177 -13.70 -13.54 -1.60
CA HIS A 177 -13.53 -13.10 -0.22
C HIS A 177 -14.85 -12.63 0.40
N ARG A 178 -15.69 -11.88 -0.32
CA ARG A 178 -16.99 -11.41 0.19
C ARG A 178 -17.91 -12.56 0.63
N GLN A 179 -17.80 -13.75 0.03
CA GLN A 179 -18.54 -14.93 0.47
C GLN A 179 -18.15 -15.37 1.89
N THR A 180 -16.97 -15.01 2.38
CA THR A 180 -16.52 -15.32 3.74
C THR A 180 -17.22 -14.49 4.81
N HIS A 181 -17.78 -13.34 4.45
CA HIS A 181 -18.59 -12.52 5.35
C HIS A 181 -20.04 -12.99 5.47
N GLN A 182 -20.50 -13.92 4.61
CA GLN A 182 -21.85 -14.45 4.73
C GLN A 182 -22.03 -15.24 6.03
N PRO A 183 -23.19 -15.08 6.71
CA PRO A 183 -23.51 -15.84 7.90
C PRO A 183 -23.62 -17.34 7.59
N ARG A 184 -23.30 -18.20 8.57
CA ARG A 184 -23.40 -19.66 8.43
C ARG A 184 -24.85 -20.12 8.63
N ASN A 185 -25.68 -19.93 7.62
CA ASN A 185 -27.11 -20.21 7.68
C ASN A 185 -27.54 -21.45 6.89
N MET A 186 -26.59 -22.19 6.29
CA MET A 186 -26.88 -23.40 5.52
C MET A 186 -26.60 -24.65 6.38
N PRO A 187 -27.62 -25.24 7.04
CA PRO A 187 -27.42 -26.46 7.81
C PRO A 187 -27.09 -27.64 6.90
N CYS A 188 -26.27 -28.56 7.40
CA CYS A 188 -26.12 -29.87 6.80
C CYS A 188 -27.44 -30.66 6.96
N ILE A 189 -27.83 -31.36 5.90
CA ILE A 189 -29.07 -32.15 5.90
C ILE A 189 -28.95 -33.43 6.74
N GLY A 190 -27.73 -33.89 7.05
CA GLY A 190 -27.50 -35.10 7.86
C GLY A 190 -26.96 -34.82 9.27
N CYS A 191 -26.54 -33.60 9.61
CA CYS A 191 -25.99 -33.32 10.95
C CYS A 191 -26.16 -31.86 11.35
N GLU A 192 -25.83 -31.53 12.61
CA GLU A 192 -26.05 -30.20 13.20
C GLU A 192 -25.07 -29.10 12.73
N ARG A 193 -24.14 -29.40 11.82
CA ARG A 193 -23.16 -28.40 11.34
C ARG A 193 -23.81 -27.41 10.38
N THR A 194 -23.43 -26.15 10.48
CA THR A 194 -23.86 -25.07 9.57
C THR A 194 -22.70 -24.51 8.73
N PHE A 195 -23.02 -24.11 7.51
CA PHE A 195 -22.09 -23.66 6.47
C PHE A 195 -22.56 -22.33 5.86
N ARG A 196 -21.67 -21.68 5.10
CA ARG A 196 -21.96 -20.39 4.45
C ARG A 196 -22.68 -20.52 3.11
N SER A 197 -22.49 -21.65 2.42
CA SER A 197 -23.07 -21.92 1.10
C SER A 197 -23.49 -23.38 0.99
N PHE A 198 -24.30 -23.73 -0.02
CA PHE A 198 -24.71 -25.11 -0.24
C PHE A 198 -23.54 -25.93 -0.79
N SER A 199 -22.70 -25.36 -1.67
CA SER A 199 -21.46 -26.01 -2.11
C SER A 199 -20.57 -26.46 -0.94
N ALA A 200 -20.48 -25.66 0.12
CA ALA A 200 -19.73 -26.02 1.32
C ALA A 200 -20.35 -27.17 2.12
N VAL A 201 -21.69 -27.29 2.14
CA VAL A 201 -22.40 -28.46 2.70
C VAL A 201 -22.03 -29.72 1.90
N LEU A 202 -22.04 -29.62 0.56
CA LEU A 202 -21.69 -30.74 -0.32
C LEU A 202 -20.24 -31.20 -0.12
N VAL A 203 -19.27 -30.27 -0.09
CA VAL A 203 -17.86 -30.62 0.23
C VAL A 203 -17.75 -31.36 1.57
N HIS A 204 -18.50 -30.92 2.58
CA HIS A 204 -18.51 -31.57 3.89
C HIS A 204 -19.03 -33.03 3.83
N ILE A 205 -20.05 -33.29 3.02
CA ILE A 205 -20.62 -34.62 2.83
C ILE A 205 -19.71 -35.49 1.94
N GLU A 206 -19.23 -34.94 0.82
CA GLU A 206 -18.36 -35.63 -0.14
C GLU A 206 -17.01 -36.04 0.47
N SER A 207 -16.49 -35.26 1.42
CA SER A 207 -15.28 -35.59 2.18
C SER A 207 -15.47 -36.70 3.24
N GLY A 208 -16.69 -37.22 3.41
CA GLY A 208 -17.00 -38.26 4.39
C GLY A 208 -16.96 -37.78 5.84
N MET A 209 -16.93 -36.47 6.08
CA MET A 209 -16.88 -35.90 7.43
C MET A 209 -18.26 -35.74 8.09
N CYS A 210 -19.35 -36.08 7.40
CA CYS A 210 -20.71 -35.93 7.90
C CYS A 210 -20.99 -36.95 9.02
N LYS A 211 -21.22 -36.45 10.25
CA LYS A 211 -21.58 -37.29 11.39
C LYS A 211 -22.92 -38.00 11.22
N GLY A 212 -23.78 -37.52 10.31
CA GLY A 212 -25.02 -38.16 9.91
C GLY A 212 -24.86 -39.38 9.01
N GLY A 213 -23.63 -39.72 8.62
CA GLY A 213 -23.35 -40.86 7.74
C GLY A 213 -23.60 -40.61 6.25
N LEU A 214 -24.05 -39.42 5.86
CA LEU A 214 -24.16 -39.05 4.44
C LEU A 214 -22.77 -39.02 3.79
N SER A 215 -22.70 -39.51 2.56
CA SER A 215 -21.45 -39.66 1.81
C SER A 215 -21.60 -39.19 0.36
N ALA A 216 -20.48 -39.10 -0.37
CA ALA A 216 -20.49 -38.85 -1.82
C ALA A 216 -21.38 -39.85 -2.58
N ALA A 217 -21.37 -41.13 -2.18
CA ALA A 217 -22.20 -42.16 -2.81
C ALA A 217 -23.70 -41.86 -2.67
N TRP A 218 -24.14 -41.44 -1.47
CA TRP A 218 -25.52 -41.04 -1.23
C TRP A 218 -25.92 -39.81 -2.05
N LEU A 219 -25.05 -38.80 -2.13
CA LEU A 219 -25.30 -37.61 -2.94
C LEU A 219 -25.47 -37.95 -4.41
N ASN A 220 -24.58 -38.78 -4.94
CA ASN A 220 -24.58 -39.16 -6.34
C ASN A 220 -25.82 -39.99 -6.70
N ASP A 221 -26.17 -40.96 -5.86
CA ASP A 221 -27.37 -41.79 -6.03
C ASP A 221 -28.65 -40.94 -5.97
N THR A 222 -28.77 -40.07 -4.96
CA THR A 222 -29.93 -39.17 -4.81
C THR A 222 -30.06 -38.23 -6.01
N ALA A 223 -28.95 -37.68 -6.50
CA ALA A 223 -28.96 -36.85 -7.70
C ALA A 223 -29.34 -37.64 -8.96
N TYR A 224 -28.86 -38.88 -9.10
CA TYR A 224 -29.20 -39.70 -10.25
C TYR A 224 -30.64 -40.21 -10.24
N GLN A 225 -31.26 -40.38 -9.08
CA GLN A 225 -32.66 -40.79 -9.01
C GLN A 225 -33.64 -39.64 -9.29
N TYR A 226 -33.18 -38.39 -9.22
CA TYR A 226 -34.03 -37.23 -9.42
C TYR A 226 -34.45 -37.05 -10.91
N PRO A 227 -35.72 -36.72 -11.21
CA PRO A 227 -36.21 -36.64 -12.60
C PRO A 227 -35.45 -35.66 -13.51
N LEU A 228 -34.96 -34.55 -12.98
CA LEU A 228 -34.23 -33.54 -13.77
C LEU A 228 -32.75 -33.87 -14.01
N ARG A 229 -32.29 -35.09 -13.71
CA ARG A 229 -30.87 -35.48 -13.84
C ARG A 229 -30.25 -35.20 -15.20
N VAL A 230 -31.03 -35.32 -16.28
CA VAL A 230 -30.54 -35.12 -17.65
C VAL A 230 -29.99 -33.70 -17.89
N ASP A 231 -30.44 -32.74 -17.09
CA ASP A 231 -30.03 -31.34 -17.17
C ASP A 231 -28.63 -31.13 -16.61
N TYR A 232 -28.25 -31.88 -15.57
CA TYR A 232 -27.03 -31.64 -14.80
C TYR A 232 -26.07 -32.83 -14.70
N THR A 233 -26.39 -33.98 -15.29
CA THR A 233 -25.47 -35.13 -15.42
C THR A 233 -24.79 -35.15 -16.78
N ALA A 234 -23.51 -35.55 -16.81
CA ALA A 234 -22.73 -35.75 -18.02
C ALA A 234 -22.68 -37.25 -18.40
N VAL A 235 -22.32 -37.56 -19.65
CA VAL A 235 -22.40 -38.92 -20.22
C VAL A 235 -21.39 -39.87 -19.57
N GLU A 236 -21.87 -41.06 -19.20
CA GLU A 236 -21.13 -42.14 -18.55
C GLU A 236 -20.18 -42.88 -19.52
N GLU A 237 -19.08 -42.26 -19.97
CA GLU A 237 -18.10 -42.99 -20.81
C GLU A 237 -17.09 -43.82 -19.98
N THR A 238 -16.95 -43.54 -18.69
CA THR A 238 -15.83 -44.05 -17.86
C THR A 238 -16.25 -44.71 -16.55
N GLY A 239 -17.55 -44.74 -16.23
CA GLY A 239 -18.06 -45.23 -14.94
C GLY A 239 -17.80 -44.27 -13.77
N GLU A 240 -17.25 -43.08 -14.02
CA GLU A 240 -17.09 -42.02 -13.04
C GLU A 240 -18.30 -41.07 -13.05
N TRP A 241 -18.76 -40.67 -11.87
CA TRP A 241 -19.80 -39.66 -11.72
C TRP A 241 -19.32 -38.30 -12.24
N ARG A 242 -20.04 -37.76 -13.23
CA ARG A 242 -19.77 -36.41 -13.76
C ARG A 242 -21.03 -35.59 -13.87
N TYR A 243 -20.88 -34.30 -13.60
CA TYR A 243 -21.95 -33.32 -13.58
C TYR A 243 -21.65 -32.23 -14.60
N LYS A 244 -22.69 -31.61 -15.15
CA LYS A 244 -22.58 -30.47 -16.04
C LYS A 244 -23.45 -29.32 -15.56
N CYS A 245 -23.03 -28.08 -15.79
CA CYS A 245 -23.91 -26.95 -15.58
C CYS A 245 -25.07 -26.99 -16.60
N PRO A 246 -26.35 -26.91 -16.19
CA PRO A 246 -27.47 -26.90 -17.14
C PRO A 246 -27.47 -25.71 -18.12
N GLY A 247 -26.80 -24.61 -17.75
CA GLY A 247 -26.76 -23.39 -18.56
C GLY A 247 -25.60 -23.37 -19.55
N CYS A 248 -24.36 -23.54 -19.06
CA CYS A 248 -23.15 -23.41 -19.89
C CYS A 248 -22.52 -24.74 -20.32
N LEU A 249 -23.07 -25.88 -19.86
CA LEU A 249 -22.59 -27.24 -20.12
C LEU A 249 -21.17 -27.55 -19.63
N ALA A 250 -20.55 -26.65 -18.85
CA ALA A 250 -19.25 -26.93 -18.22
C ALA A 250 -19.33 -28.18 -17.34
N GLU A 251 -18.33 -29.05 -17.43
CA GLU A 251 -18.27 -30.33 -16.71
C GLU A 251 -17.51 -30.25 -15.39
N PHE A 252 -17.94 -31.05 -14.41
CA PHE A 252 -17.42 -31.12 -13.06
C PHE A 252 -17.39 -32.57 -12.57
N HIS A 253 -16.39 -32.90 -11.74
CA HIS A 253 -16.20 -34.25 -11.23
C HIS A 253 -17.05 -34.59 -9.99
N ASN A 254 -17.75 -33.61 -9.41
CA ASN A 254 -18.68 -33.80 -8.30
C ASN A 254 -19.73 -32.68 -8.22
N LEU A 255 -20.73 -32.85 -7.37
CA LEU A 255 -21.80 -31.87 -7.18
C LEU A 255 -21.27 -30.59 -6.54
N ALA A 256 -20.35 -30.71 -5.57
CA ALA A 256 -19.78 -29.55 -4.89
C ALA A 256 -19.16 -28.53 -5.85
N CYS A 257 -18.36 -28.99 -6.82
CA CYS A 257 -17.74 -28.13 -7.84
C CYS A 257 -18.77 -27.49 -8.77
N MET A 258 -19.81 -28.23 -9.18
CA MET A 258 -20.89 -27.68 -9.99
C MET A 258 -21.69 -26.59 -9.24
N TYR A 259 -22.04 -26.84 -7.97
CA TYR A 259 -22.73 -25.84 -7.15
C TYR A 259 -21.84 -24.61 -6.88
N GLN A 260 -20.54 -24.81 -6.64
CA GLN A 260 -19.60 -23.70 -6.51
C GLN A 260 -19.53 -22.85 -7.80
N HIS A 261 -19.60 -23.48 -8.97
CA HIS A 261 -19.65 -22.76 -10.25
C HIS A 261 -20.90 -21.88 -10.35
N VAL A 262 -22.10 -22.42 -10.12
CA VAL A 262 -23.35 -21.62 -10.25
C VAL A 262 -23.48 -20.56 -9.15
N GLU A 263 -22.90 -20.76 -7.97
CA GLU A 263 -22.83 -19.74 -6.92
C GLU A 263 -21.89 -18.56 -7.29
N ARG A 264 -20.90 -18.78 -8.17
CA ARG A 264 -19.88 -17.78 -8.53
C ARG A 264 -20.07 -17.13 -9.89
N VAL A 265 -20.73 -17.81 -10.83
CA VAL A 265 -20.89 -17.35 -12.21
C VAL A 265 -22.28 -16.72 -12.39
N PRO A 266 -22.39 -15.38 -12.53
CA PRO A 266 -23.69 -14.70 -12.60
C PRO A 266 -24.59 -15.18 -13.75
N ALA A 267 -24.01 -15.60 -14.87
CA ALA A 267 -24.75 -16.14 -16.00
C ALA A 267 -25.44 -17.48 -15.70
N CYS A 268 -24.99 -18.22 -14.68
CA CYS A 268 -25.50 -19.53 -14.32
C CYS A 268 -26.17 -19.56 -12.93
N SER A 269 -26.17 -18.45 -12.20
CA SER A 269 -26.67 -18.39 -10.83
C SER A 269 -28.17 -18.64 -10.70
N HIS A 270 -28.94 -18.33 -11.75
CA HIS A 270 -30.38 -18.57 -11.76
C HIS A 270 -30.76 -20.06 -11.60
N HIS A 271 -29.85 -20.99 -11.88
CA HIS A 271 -30.09 -22.42 -11.69
C HIS A 271 -30.12 -22.82 -10.20
N ALA A 272 -29.43 -22.06 -9.35
CA ALA A 272 -29.42 -22.23 -7.89
C ALA A 272 -30.40 -21.32 -7.15
N SER A 273 -31.06 -20.40 -7.86
CA SER A 273 -32.15 -19.57 -7.33
C SER A 273 -33.44 -20.37 -7.12
N PRO A 274 -34.39 -19.87 -6.31
CA PRO A 274 -35.68 -20.52 -6.10
C PRO A 274 -36.32 -20.89 -7.43
N THR A 275 -36.80 -22.14 -7.55
CA THR A 275 -37.37 -22.76 -8.78
C THR A 275 -36.38 -23.18 -9.86
N GLY A 276 -35.10 -22.87 -9.71
CA GLY A 276 -34.04 -23.36 -10.61
C GLY A 276 -33.83 -24.88 -10.48
N CYS A 277 -33.41 -25.53 -11.58
CA CYS A 277 -33.19 -26.99 -11.62
C CYS A 277 -32.31 -27.51 -10.47
N LEU A 278 -31.23 -26.78 -10.13
CA LEU A 278 -30.33 -27.17 -9.04
C LEU A 278 -30.89 -26.83 -7.66
N ASP A 279 -31.75 -25.82 -7.53
CA ASP A 279 -32.47 -25.58 -6.28
C ASP A 279 -33.51 -26.68 -6.01
N LEU A 280 -34.21 -27.13 -7.05
CA LEU A 280 -35.13 -28.26 -6.96
C LEU A 280 -34.43 -29.55 -6.55
N LEU A 281 -33.24 -29.83 -7.10
CA LEU A 281 -32.40 -30.94 -6.65
C LEU A 281 -32.01 -30.79 -5.16
N ARG A 282 -31.60 -29.59 -4.74
CA ARG A 282 -31.25 -29.31 -3.34
C ARG A 282 -32.44 -29.59 -2.40
N VAL A 283 -33.64 -29.15 -2.78
CA VAL A 283 -34.87 -29.42 -2.02
C VAL A 283 -35.16 -30.92 -1.96
N HIS A 284 -34.99 -31.63 -3.08
CA HIS A 284 -35.15 -33.08 -3.12
C HIS A 284 -34.17 -33.82 -2.20
N MET A 285 -32.89 -33.44 -2.21
CA MET A 285 -31.88 -33.99 -1.29
C MET A 285 -32.31 -33.82 0.16
N ALA A 286 -32.78 -32.64 0.55
CA ALA A 286 -33.25 -32.39 1.91
C ALA A 286 -34.46 -33.26 2.30
N SER A 287 -35.35 -33.56 1.34
CA SER A 287 -36.51 -34.43 1.58
C SER A 287 -36.18 -35.94 1.61
N SER A 288 -34.97 -36.33 1.17
CA SER A 288 -34.58 -37.74 1.00
C SER A 288 -33.79 -38.32 2.19
N VAL A 289 -33.64 -37.56 3.29
CA VAL A 289 -32.88 -37.94 4.50
C VAL A 289 -33.80 -38.49 5.62
N CYS A 290 -34.98 -39.03 5.27
CA CYS A 290 -35.88 -39.67 6.23
C CYS A 290 -35.34 -41.02 6.74
#